data_AF-A0AAU6ZIQ6-F1
#
_entry.id   AF-A0AAU6ZIQ6-F1
#
_cell.length_a   1.000
_cell.length_b   1.000
_cell.length_c   1.000
_cell.angle_alpha   90.00
_cell.angle_beta   90.00
_cell.angle_gamma   90.00
#
_symmetry.space_group_name_H-M   'P 1'
#
loop_
_entity.id
_entity.type
_entity.pdbx_description
1 polymer ?
#
loop_
_entity_poly.entity_id
_entity_poly.type
_entity_poly.pdbx_seq_one_letter_code
_entity_poly.pdbx_strand_id
1 'polypeptide(L)'
;MGSKVAGSVMSRRLASAAVGLLLVLCSALSACEYTYDDGGRADSSPTDTTGSNVVLPPDPALEQTVTGEALKEWAKAALPESQGQSFYSSSGFLNSGESRTEQTVQLPGGTYAVTLACRGTRRVSFAVSVGETALVDLTLGCANARVSVVQLEKDAILAITVGARSDANFAYRVSRL
;
A
#
# COMPACT_ATOMS: atom_id res chain seq x y z
N MET A 1 -59.11 14.40 36.40
CA MET A 1 -60.11 13.90 37.36
C MET A 1 -59.43 12.90 38.29
N GLY A 2 -59.64 13.04 39.61
CA GLY A 2 -59.26 12.02 40.59
C GLY A 2 -58.54 12.62 41.81
N SER A 3 -59.30 12.81 42.89
CA SER A 3 -58.96 12.79 44.32
C SER A 3 -57.50 13.05 44.73
N LYS A 4 -57.15 13.85 45.75
CA LYS A 4 -57.69 13.83 47.11
C LYS A 4 -56.92 14.87 47.95
N VAL A 5 -57.67 15.63 48.75
CA VAL A 5 -57.39 16.09 50.13
C VAL A 5 -55.94 16.05 50.64
N ALA A 6 -55.41 17.20 51.05
CA ALA A 6 -55.07 17.54 52.45
C ALA A 6 -54.17 18.78 52.48
N GLY A 7 -54.56 19.76 53.29
CA GLY A 7 -53.87 21.04 53.41
C GLY A 7 -52.82 21.12 54.52
N SER A 8 -52.20 22.31 54.53
CA SER A 8 -51.37 22.94 55.56
C SER A 8 -49.97 22.33 55.78
N VAL A 9 -48.89 23.04 55.43
CA VAL A 9 -48.29 24.21 56.11
C VAL A 9 -47.87 23.88 57.54
N MET A 10 -46.58 23.56 57.74
CA MET A 10 -45.58 24.35 58.51
C MET A 10 -44.35 23.45 58.71
N SER A 11 -43.20 23.71 58.06
CA SER A 11 -42.16 24.69 58.41
C SER A 11 -41.38 24.38 59.70
N ARG A 12 -40.06 24.18 59.50
CA ARG A 12 -38.93 24.38 60.44
C ARG A 12 -38.79 23.27 61.49
N ARG A 13 -37.63 22.65 61.70
CA ARG A 13 -36.27 23.19 61.91
C ARG A 13 -35.27 22.09 61.49
N LEU A 14 -34.08 22.38 60.97
CA LEU A 14 -32.87 22.54 61.78
C LEU A 14 -31.74 23.21 60.96
N ALA A 15 -31.15 24.25 61.58
CA ALA A 15 -29.77 24.78 61.49
C ALA A 15 -29.11 24.96 60.09
N SER A 16 -28.95 26.18 59.57
CA SER A 16 -27.89 27.18 59.89
C SER A 16 -26.46 26.60 59.77
N ALA A 17 -25.73 26.77 58.66
CA ALA A 17 -25.00 27.97 58.18
C ALA A 17 -23.49 27.92 58.52
N ALA A 18 -22.63 27.86 57.49
CA ALA A 18 -21.23 28.34 57.45
C ALA A 18 -20.69 28.08 56.02
N VAL A 19 -20.72 29.02 55.09
CA VAL A 19 -19.77 30.13 54.86
C VAL A 19 -18.32 29.65 54.67
N GLY A 20 -17.90 29.67 53.39
CA GLY A 20 -16.60 30.20 53.00
C GLY A 20 -15.46 29.21 52.83
N LEU A 21 -14.78 29.37 51.69
CA LEU A 21 -13.38 29.01 51.38
C LEU A 21 -13.15 27.74 50.54
N LEU A 22 -12.15 27.87 49.66
CA LEU A 22 -11.67 26.98 48.58
C LEU A 22 -12.47 27.08 47.26
N LEU A 23 -12.16 27.94 46.29
CA LEU A 23 -10.84 28.30 45.72
C LEU A 23 -10.00 27.05 45.44
N VAL A 24 -9.51 26.94 44.18
CA VAL A 24 -8.77 25.81 43.59
C VAL A 24 -9.73 24.80 42.91
N LEU A 25 -10.12 24.87 41.62
CA LEU A 25 -9.35 25.18 40.41
C LEU A 25 -7.94 24.55 40.40
N CYS A 26 -7.84 23.31 40.89
CA CYS A 26 -6.69 22.44 40.60
C CYS A 26 -7.05 21.55 39.41
N SER A 27 -6.59 21.99 38.24
CA SER A 27 -5.74 21.19 37.36
C SER A 27 -5.53 19.73 37.78
N ALA A 28 -6.28 18.84 37.14
CA ALA A 28 -5.81 17.49 36.84
C ALA A 28 -6.21 17.17 35.40
N LEU A 29 -5.46 17.75 34.44
CA LEU A 29 -5.20 17.04 33.19
C LEU A 29 -4.36 15.82 33.58
N SER A 30 -5.00 14.74 34.02
CA SER A 30 -4.38 13.43 33.92
C SER A 30 -4.41 13.09 32.43
N ALA A 31 -3.31 13.37 31.75
CA ALA A 31 -2.97 12.70 30.52
C ALA A 31 -3.16 11.19 30.77
N CYS A 32 -4.12 10.57 30.10
CA CYS A 32 -4.06 9.14 29.87
C CYS A 32 -2.86 8.93 28.96
N GLU A 33 -1.68 8.87 29.57
CA GLU A 33 -0.51 8.23 29.01
C GLU A 33 -0.95 6.79 28.72
N TYR A 34 -1.26 6.54 27.44
CA TYR A 34 -1.38 5.19 26.93
C TYR A 34 0.04 4.68 26.76
N THR A 35 0.58 4.10 27.83
CA THR A 35 1.84 3.37 27.81
C THR A 35 1.61 2.12 26.97
N TYR A 36 2.10 2.15 25.74
CA TYR A 36 2.20 0.95 24.92
C TYR A 36 3.29 0.08 25.54
N ASP A 37 2.88 -1.04 26.13
CA ASP A 37 3.78 -2.06 26.65
C ASP A 37 4.64 -2.57 25.48
N ASP A 38 5.95 -2.35 25.57
CA ASP A 38 6.93 -2.80 24.57
C ASP A 38 7.18 -4.31 24.79
N GLY A 39 6.14 -5.08 24.50
CA GLY A 39 6.13 -6.53 24.54
C GLY A 39 6.87 -7.10 23.34
N GLY A 40 8.16 -7.32 23.52
CA GLY A 40 9.04 -7.88 22.51
C GLY A 40 8.49 -9.12 21.80
N ARG A 41 8.40 -9.00 20.48
CA ARG A 41 8.64 -10.12 19.57
C ARG A 41 9.44 -9.57 18.39
N ALA A 42 10.69 -10.00 18.29
CA ALA A 42 11.44 -9.92 17.04
C ALA A 42 10.78 -10.89 16.05
N ASP A 43 9.63 -10.53 15.52
CA ASP A 43 9.15 -11.09 14.28
C ASP A 43 9.82 -10.27 13.17
N SER A 44 10.74 -10.92 12.47
CA SER A 44 11.30 -10.45 11.21
C SER A 44 10.16 -10.02 10.30
N SER A 45 9.87 -8.72 10.28
CA SER A 45 8.91 -8.16 9.35
C SER A 45 9.50 -8.34 7.95
N PRO A 46 8.73 -8.84 6.97
CA PRO A 46 9.15 -8.70 5.59
C PRO A 46 9.29 -7.20 5.34
N THR A 47 10.42 -6.78 4.76
CA THR A 47 10.64 -5.40 4.34
C THR A 47 9.40 -4.94 3.57
N ASP A 48 8.59 -4.07 4.18
CA ASP A 48 7.46 -3.44 3.52
C ASP A 48 8.03 -2.52 2.44
N THR A 49 8.22 -3.08 1.25
CA THR A 49 8.61 -2.36 0.05
C THR A 49 7.60 -1.23 -0.12
N THR A 50 8.04 0.00 0.13
CA THR A 50 7.19 1.20 0.12
C THR A 50 6.79 1.51 -1.32
N GLY A 51 5.78 0.79 -1.80
CA GLY A 51 5.30 0.94 -3.17
C GLY A 51 4.27 2.05 -3.27
N SER A 52 4.38 2.88 -4.29
CA SER A 52 3.37 3.89 -4.61
C SER A 52 2.59 3.47 -5.85
N ASN A 53 1.28 3.70 -5.83
CA ASN A 53 0.44 3.50 -7.02
C ASN A 53 0.63 4.68 -7.97
N VAL A 54 0.88 4.38 -9.24
CA VAL A 54 0.96 5.39 -10.29
C VAL A 54 -0.38 5.43 -11.00
N VAL A 55 -0.99 6.61 -11.03
CA VAL A 55 -2.22 6.85 -11.78
C VAL A 55 -1.86 6.95 -13.27
N LEU A 56 -2.22 5.92 -14.02
CA LEU A 56 -2.05 5.90 -15.46
C LEU A 56 -3.12 6.79 -16.13
N PRO A 57 -2.83 7.38 -17.30
CA PRO A 57 -3.87 7.98 -18.13
C PRO A 57 -5.01 6.98 -18.36
N PRO A 58 -6.28 7.41 -18.31
CA PRO A 58 -7.41 6.53 -18.52
C PRO A 58 -7.34 5.91 -19.91
N ASP A 59 -7.25 4.59 -19.97
CA ASP A 59 -7.19 3.83 -21.20
C ASP A 59 -8.57 3.25 -21.51
N PRO A 60 -9.23 3.69 -22.60
CA PRO A 60 -10.61 3.32 -22.90
C PRO A 60 -10.77 1.84 -23.29
N ALA A 61 -9.67 1.11 -23.51
CA ALA A 61 -9.68 -0.30 -23.91
C ALA A 61 -8.87 -1.19 -22.96
N LEU A 62 -8.74 -0.84 -21.68
CA LEU A 62 -7.98 -1.62 -20.68
C LEU A 62 -8.36 -3.11 -20.63
N GLU A 63 -9.61 -3.43 -20.94
CA GLU A 63 -10.15 -4.79 -20.94
C GLU A 63 -9.65 -5.65 -22.11
N GLN A 64 -9.12 -5.03 -23.18
CA GLN A 64 -8.66 -5.74 -24.38
C GLN A 64 -7.14 -5.85 -24.39
N THR A 65 -6.63 -7.03 -24.74
CA THR A 65 -5.20 -7.23 -24.95
C THR A 65 -4.78 -6.73 -26.33
N VAL A 66 -3.53 -6.27 -26.40
CA VAL A 66 -2.89 -5.74 -27.60
C VAL A 66 -1.62 -6.54 -27.92
N THR A 67 -1.23 -6.53 -29.18
CA THR A 67 -0.03 -7.24 -29.67
C THR A 67 0.76 -6.35 -30.63
N GLY A 68 1.97 -6.79 -30.99
CA GLY A 68 2.80 -6.10 -31.99
C GLY A 68 3.16 -4.68 -31.57
N GLU A 69 2.95 -3.72 -32.46
CA GLU A 69 3.32 -2.31 -32.23
C GLU A 69 2.46 -1.66 -31.13
N ALA A 70 1.17 -1.97 -31.08
CA ALA A 70 0.26 -1.46 -30.06
C ALA A 70 0.70 -1.86 -28.64
N LEU A 71 1.30 -3.04 -28.48
CA LEU A 71 1.87 -3.47 -27.19
C LEU A 71 3.05 -2.60 -26.77
N LYS A 72 3.93 -2.23 -27.70
CA LYS A 72 5.09 -1.39 -27.41
C LYS A 72 4.66 0.03 -27.07
N GLU A 73 3.73 0.58 -27.83
CA GLU A 73 3.17 1.92 -27.59
C GLU A 73 2.48 1.99 -26.23
N TRP A 74 1.66 1.00 -25.92
CA TRP A 74 1.04 0.88 -24.59
C TRP A 74 2.09 0.77 -23.49
N ALA A 75 3.10 -0.09 -23.64
CA ALA A 75 4.14 -0.27 -22.63
C ALA A 75 4.91 1.04 -22.37
N LYS A 76 5.20 1.81 -23.43
CA LYS A 76 5.84 3.14 -23.31
C LYS A 76 4.96 4.15 -22.57
N ALA A 77 3.65 4.15 -22.84
CA ALA A 77 2.71 5.03 -22.16
C ALA A 77 2.46 4.61 -20.70
N ALA A 78 2.38 3.30 -20.43
CA ALA A 78 2.16 2.73 -19.11
C ALA A 78 3.39 2.81 -18.19
N LEU A 79 4.59 2.89 -18.78
CA LEU A 79 5.85 3.05 -18.08
C LEU A 79 6.51 4.36 -18.52
N PRO A 80 5.97 5.54 -18.14
CA PRO A 80 6.59 6.82 -18.49
C PRO A 80 8.00 6.89 -17.90
N GLU A 81 8.99 7.37 -18.64
CA GLU A 81 10.38 7.47 -18.17
C GLU A 81 10.44 8.18 -16.81
N SER A 82 10.84 7.44 -15.78
CA SER A 82 11.18 8.01 -14.48
C SER A 82 12.56 8.66 -14.59
N GLN A 83 12.88 9.59 -13.68
CA GLN A 83 14.11 10.41 -13.71
C GLN A 83 15.44 9.63 -13.60
N GLY A 84 15.43 8.30 -13.74
CA GLY A 84 16.57 7.41 -13.62
C GLY A 84 16.86 6.62 -14.90
N GLN A 85 18.09 6.14 -15.01
CA GLN A 85 18.50 5.28 -16.13
C GLN A 85 17.75 3.95 -16.08
N SER A 86 17.07 3.60 -17.18
CA SER A 86 16.45 2.29 -17.36
C SER A 86 17.53 1.24 -17.63
N PHE A 87 17.63 0.23 -16.78
CA PHE A 87 18.59 -0.86 -16.94
C PHE A 87 17.99 -2.05 -17.67
N TYR A 88 16.69 -2.27 -17.48
CA TYR A 88 15.99 -3.39 -18.07
C TYR A 88 14.51 -3.08 -18.20
N SER A 89 13.90 -3.47 -19.31
CA SER A 89 12.46 -3.35 -19.52
C SER A 89 11.98 -4.48 -20.40
N SER A 90 10.79 -4.99 -20.12
CA SER A 90 10.15 -6.00 -20.95
C SER A 90 8.64 -5.80 -20.95
N SER A 91 8.01 -6.26 -22.01
CA SER A 91 6.56 -6.23 -22.19
C SER A 91 6.12 -7.43 -23.01
N GLY A 92 4.95 -7.96 -22.70
CA GLY A 92 4.48 -9.17 -23.35
C GLY A 92 2.98 -9.38 -23.22
N PHE A 93 2.55 -10.48 -23.83
CA PHE A 93 1.23 -11.05 -23.67
C PHE A 93 1.38 -12.39 -22.94
N LEU A 94 0.45 -12.66 -22.03
CA LEU A 94 0.27 -13.92 -21.32
C LEU A 94 -1.13 -14.45 -21.60
N ASN A 95 -1.22 -15.73 -21.95
CA ASN A 95 -2.48 -16.44 -22.02
C ASN A 95 -3.00 -16.74 -20.60
N SER A 96 -4.29 -17.06 -20.50
CA SER A 96 -4.89 -17.56 -19.27
C SER A 96 -4.11 -18.74 -18.66
N GLY A 97 -3.68 -18.57 -17.41
CA GLY A 97 -2.90 -19.57 -16.66
C GLY A 97 -1.41 -19.60 -17.00
N GLU A 98 -0.95 -18.76 -17.93
CA GLU A 98 0.47 -18.65 -18.27
C GLU A 98 1.24 -17.87 -17.20
N SER A 99 2.47 -18.32 -16.95
CA SER A 99 3.46 -17.60 -16.18
C SER A 99 4.75 -17.53 -16.98
N ARG A 100 5.43 -16.38 -16.92
CA ARG A 100 6.71 -16.14 -17.57
C ARG A 100 7.71 -15.60 -16.56
N THR A 101 8.89 -16.18 -16.56
CA THR A 101 10.02 -15.69 -15.76
C THR A 101 11.11 -15.18 -16.68
N GLU A 102 11.57 -13.97 -16.41
CA GLU A 102 12.65 -13.30 -17.13
C GLU A 102 13.72 -12.86 -16.14
N GLN A 103 14.96 -12.84 -16.59
CA GLN A 103 16.11 -12.41 -15.77
C GLN A 103 16.66 -11.11 -16.32
N THR A 104 16.99 -10.19 -15.41
CA THR A 104 17.69 -8.96 -15.79
C THR A 104 19.14 -9.25 -16.16
N VAL A 105 19.82 -8.25 -16.71
CA VAL A 105 21.28 -8.22 -16.66
C VAL A 105 21.77 -8.13 -15.22
N GLN A 106 23.06 -8.36 -14.99
CA GLN A 106 23.66 -8.10 -13.68
C GLN A 106 23.54 -6.61 -13.34
N LEU A 107 22.80 -6.32 -12.28
CA LEU A 107 22.59 -4.98 -11.76
C LEU A 107 23.60 -4.71 -10.65
N PRO A 108 24.30 -3.57 -10.65
CA PRO A 108 25.15 -3.17 -9.54
C PRO A 108 24.38 -3.06 -8.23
N GLY A 109 25.06 -3.21 -7.08
CA GLY A 109 24.48 -2.86 -5.78
C GLY A 109 23.91 -1.43 -5.75
N GLY A 110 22.74 -1.26 -5.15
CA GLY A 110 22.05 0.03 -5.08
C GLY A 110 20.53 -0.07 -4.99
N THR A 111 19.88 1.09 -5.05
CA THR A 111 18.41 1.22 -4.99
C THR A 111 17.82 1.26 -6.40
N TYR A 112 16.77 0.47 -6.61
CA TYR A 112 16.08 0.37 -7.89
C TYR A 112 14.58 0.58 -7.71
N ALA A 113 13.97 1.28 -8.65
CA ALA A 113 12.53 1.33 -8.82
C ALA A 113 12.11 0.31 -9.89
N VAL A 114 11.29 -0.65 -9.48
CA VAL A 114 10.62 -1.60 -10.37
C VAL A 114 9.21 -1.08 -10.63
N THR A 115 8.98 -0.58 -11.84
CA THR A 115 7.66 -0.14 -12.29
C THR A 115 6.98 -1.30 -12.99
N LEU A 116 5.78 -1.64 -12.54
CA LEU A 116 4.97 -2.76 -13.00
C LEU A 116 3.64 -2.24 -13.52
N ALA A 117 3.22 -2.70 -14.69
CA ALA A 117 1.95 -2.36 -15.28
C ALA A 117 1.33 -3.59 -15.94
N CYS A 118 0.01 -3.66 -15.93
CA CYS A 118 -0.74 -4.68 -16.65
C CYS A 118 -1.96 -4.09 -17.35
N ARG A 119 -2.44 -4.79 -18.38
CA ARG A 119 -3.64 -4.48 -19.17
C ARG A 119 -4.40 -5.78 -19.41
N GLY A 120 -5.71 -5.75 -19.26
CA GLY A 120 -6.60 -6.92 -19.37
C GLY A 120 -7.77 -6.84 -18.40
N THR A 121 -8.62 -7.85 -18.42
CA THR A 121 -9.89 -7.86 -17.66
C THR A 121 -9.76 -8.22 -16.18
N ARG A 122 -8.60 -8.74 -15.76
CA ARG A 122 -8.38 -9.28 -14.41
C ARG A 122 -7.11 -8.73 -13.78
N ARG A 123 -6.51 -9.53 -12.88
CA ARG A 123 -5.31 -9.18 -12.14
C ARG A 123 -4.14 -10.04 -12.64
N VAL A 124 -2.95 -9.46 -12.57
CA VAL A 124 -1.68 -10.10 -12.90
C VAL A 124 -0.83 -10.17 -11.64
N SER A 125 -0.22 -11.31 -11.37
CA SER A 125 0.75 -11.49 -10.29
C SER A 125 2.15 -11.14 -10.79
N PHE A 126 2.88 -10.35 -10.01
CA PHE A 126 4.28 -10.01 -10.24
C PHE A 126 5.10 -10.42 -9.04
N ALA A 127 6.14 -11.22 -9.28
CA ALA A 127 7.13 -11.58 -8.28
C ALA A 127 8.52 -11.15 -8.77
N VAL A 128 9.29 -10.48 -7.92
CA VAL A 128 10.67 -10.08 -8.16
C VAL A 128 11.51 -10.68 -7.05
N SER A 129 12.55 -11.42 -7.42
CA SER A 129 13.44 -12.08 -6.46
C SER A 129 14.91 -11.94 -6.85
N VAL A 130 15.78 -12.14 -5.87
CA VAL A 130 17.22 -12.35 -6.04
C VAL A 130 17.56 -13.70 -5.42
N GLY A 131 17.90 -14.67 -6.26
CA GLY A 131 18.05 -16.06 -5.81
C GLY A 131 16.74 -16.56 -5.18
N GLU A 132 16.81 -16.99 -3.92
CA GLU A 132 15.66 -17.48 -3.15
C GLU A 132 14.93 -16.37 -2.36
N THR A 133 15.45 -15.14 -2.36
CA THR A 133 14.88 -14.02 -1.61
C THR A 133 13.84 -13.28 -2.46
N ALA A 134 12.58 -13.30 -2.03
CA ALA A 134 11.53 -12.48 -2.63
C ALA A 134 11.68 -11.01 -2.18
N LEU A 135 11.73 -10.09 -3.16
CA LEU A 135 11.80 -8.64 -2.95
C LEU A 135 10.44 -7.96 -3.18
N VAL A 136 9.69 -8.47 -4.16
CA VAL A 136 8.33 -8.02 -4.47
C VAL A 136 7.51 -9.28 -4.74
N ASP A 137 6.35 -9.39 -4.13
CA ASP A 137 5.31 -10.35 -4.51
C ASP A 137 3.96 -9.66 -4.36
N LEU A 138 3.32 -9.34 -5.49
CA LEU A 138 2.07 -8.61 -5.49
C LEU A 138 1.16 -9.03 -6.62
N THR A 139 -0.12 -8.74 -6.45
CA THR A 139 -1.14 -8.94 -7.48
C THR A 139 -1.76 -7.59 -7.87
N LEU A 140 -1.48 -7.13 -9.07
CA LEU A 140 -1.90 -5.84 -9.60
C LEU A 140 -3.19 -5.98 -10.42
N GLY A 141 -4.15 -5.06 -10.22
CA GLY A 141 -5.29 -4.93 -11.12
C GLY A 141 -4.89 -4.13 -12.37
N CYS A 142 -5.25 -4.62 -13.56
CA CYS A 142 -4.84 -4.08 -14.86
C CYS A 142 -5.27 -2.64 -15.17
N ALA A 143 -5.94 -1.94 -14.25
CA ALA A 143 -6.24 -0.52 -14.37
C ALA A 143 -5.17 0.41 -13.76
N ASN A 144 -4.09 -0.15 -13.19
CA ASN A 144 -3.10 0.63 -12.45
C ASN A 144 -1.67 0.22 -12.83
N ALA A 145 -0.72 1.14 -12.63
CA ALA A 145 0.69 0.82 -12.50
C ALA A 145 1.13 0.92 -11.04
N ARG A 146 2.14 0.13 -10.68
CA ARG A 146 2.73 0.11 -9.34
C ARG A 146 4.22 0.31 -9.46
N VAL A 147 4.77 1.21 -8.66
CA VAL A 147 6.21 1.32 -8.48
C VAL A 147 6.57 0.68 -7.14
N SER A 148 7.50 -0.25 -7.17
CA SER A 148 8.09 -0.89 -5.98
C SER A 148 9.57 -0.57 -5.91
N VAL A 149 10.04 -0.07 -4.77
CA VAL A 149 11.46 0.25 -4.56
C VAL A 149 12.16 -0.95 -3.93
N VAL A 150 13.21 -1.45 -4.56
CA VAL A 150 14.00 -2.58 -4.08
C VAL A 150 15.45 -2.16 -3.84
N GLN A 151 16.05 -2.67 -2.78
CA GLN A 151 17.45 -2.44 -2.45
C GLN A 151 18.27 -3.70 -2.75
N LEU A 152 19.38 -3.53 -3.48
CA LEU A 152 20.35 -4.58 -3.73
C LEU A 152 21.63 -4.30 -2.92
N GLU A 153 21.94 -5.18 -1.97
CA GLU A 153 23.13 -5.08 -1.11
C GLU A 153 24.45 -5.24 -1.88
N LYS A 154 24.39 -5.97 -3.00
CA LYS A 154 25.53 -6.27 -3.87
C LYS A 154 25.03 -6.49 -5.30
N ASP A 155 25.97 -6.63 -6.21
CA ASP A 155 25.67 -6.92 -7.60
C ASP A 155 24.87 -8.22 -7.72
N ALA A 156 23.72 -8.16 -8.40
CA ALA A 156 22.75 -9.25 -8.45
C ALA A 156 21.97 -9.27 -9.77
N ILE A 157 21.41 -10.43 -10.09
CA ILE A 157 20.45 -10.62 -11.19
C ILE A 157 19.07 -10.74 -10.56
N LEU A 158 18.12 -9.91 -10.99
CA LEU A 158 16.73 -10.03 -10.59
C LEU A 158 16.03 -11.08 -11.47
N ALA A 159 15.29 -11.97 -10.85
CA ALA A 159 14.31 -12.82 -11.52
C ALA A 159 12.93 -12.18 -11.37
N ILE A 160 12.28 -11.91 -12.50
CA ILE A 160 10.97 -11.27 -12.56
C ILE A 160 10.01 -12.29 -13.15
N THR A 161 9.06 -12.74 -12.34
CA THR A 161 8.01 -13.69 -12.73
C THR A 161 6.69 -12.96 -12.84
N VAL A 162 6.02 -13.12 -13.97
CA VAL A 162 4.72 -12.51 -14.26
C VAL A 162 3.73 -13.63 -14.58
N GLY A 163 2.63 -13.68 -13.83
CA GLY A 163 1.59 -14.70 -13.98
C GLY A 163 0.22 -14.08 -14.21
N ALA A 164 -0.55 -14.66 -15.12
CA ALA A 164 -1.90 -14.18 -15.42
C ALA A 164 -2.92 -15.32 -15.30
N ARG A 165 -4.06 -15.05 -14.66
CA ARG A 165 -5.19 -16.00 -14.56
C ARG A 165 -6.17 -15.89 -15.74
N SER A 166 -5.98 -14.90 -16.59
CA SER A 166 -6.73 -14.65 -17.81
C SER A 166 -5.79 -13.95 -18.79
N ASP A 167 -6.18 -13.86 -20.05
CA ASP A 167 -5.42 -13.14 -21.06
C ASP A 167 -5.11 -11.70 -20.59
N ALA A 168 -3.82 -11.35 -20.60
CA ALA A 168 -3.34 -10.06 -20.13
C ALA A 168 -2.06 -9.65 -20.84
N ASN A 169 -1.88 -8.35 -21.04
CA ASN A 169 -0.57 -7.78 -21.29
C ASN A 169 0.09 -7.38 -19.99
N PHE A 170 1.41 -7.48 -19.97
CA PHE A 170 2.24 -6.98 -18.91
C PHE A 170 3.33 -6.10 -19.49
N ALA A 171 3.78 -5.15 -18.67
CA ALA A 171 4.99 -4.40 -18.92
C ALA A 171 5.67 -4.14 -17.58
N TYR A 172 6.99 -4.21 -17.57
CA TYR A 172 7.76 -3.78 -16.42
C TYR A 172 9.06 -3.09 -16.84
N ARG A 173 9.56 -2.26 -15.94
CA ARG A 173 10.85 -1.58 -16.08
C ARG A 173 11.58 -1.55 -14.75
N VAL A 174 12.88 -1.78 -14.79
CA VAL A 174 13.80 -1.60 -13.69
C VAL A 174 14.67 -0.39 -13.99
N SER A 175 14.54 0.65 -13.16
CA SER A 175 15.34 1.88 -13.23
C SER A 175 16.10 2.07 -11.92
N ARG A 176 17.33 2.57 -12.00
CA ARG A 176 18.07 2.97 -10.79
C ARG A 176 17.54 4.31 -10.29
N LEU A 177 17.44 4.45 -8.97
CA LEU A 177 17.12 5.71 -8.30
C LEU A 177 18.39 6.51 -7.99
#